data_AF-A0AA85J3S8-F1
#
_entry.id   AF-A0AA85J3S8-F1
#
_cell.length_a   1.000
_cell.length_b   1.000
_cell.length_c   1.000
_cell.angle_alpha   90.00
_cell.angle_beta   90.00
_cell.angle_gamma   90.00
#
_symmetry.space_group_name_H-M   'P 1'
#
loop_
_entity.id
_entity.type
_entity.pdbx_description
1 polymer ?
#
loop_
_entity_poly.entity_id
_entity_poly.type
_entity_poly.pdbx_seq_one_letter_code
_entity_poly.pdbx_strand_id
1 'polypeptide(L)'
;MSSNTFYLNHANVEVPKAHLYKHNPRGIYMQFNKLSVEKRLHVKLVTADEGVPISSQWDHRGYPYPIQIAQFGLNHFSQLITSDKSGIKDVQNNSSLMNEIMDLDLTVSDNVLHHWSNGKRLNKPNNSLMLSARNVDSSSRSLSITPKLKDWDYFIMVGRQWTYGSFVELLVQWYPPKTADYHFNHRPRRSSIIYNCSQSPAGRLTYTSISSSGNTVIFWMPECGKSAKLYGSVESVKLARDVYTDLVKVFFPFWKFSEHVDSNVKKSHQNNTTSYPFHVQVLEINFYINSHNATADIMIEKLRLGKAVNSQTILYDAKKRETGSTEKLLHEVRFISAADWFIHHQDKNGAWPVNVRRSLKGRRTLQPGWYSAMGQGQAISLLVRAYNYTGNLLYLRACSRSLDLFNLSIRYGGVRSYFLNQSELIWFEEYPFDPPIHILNGFIYSLIGLYDFTQVATGNSDPSVSSGVLKAQALLDAGLTSLSKLLPLFDSGSGSFYDLRHLSADFIQPMKETEHKQAKNTYQLSSGPNRARWSYHSLHIQQLRILIDLDPKRAVQWRNTAVRWTAYLKGFQSLQN
;
A
#
# COMPACT_ATOMS: atom_id res chain seq x y z
N MET A 1 41.89 10.09 -22.11
CA MET A 1 40.59 10.72 -22.41
C MET A 1 39.51 10.03 -21.59
N SER A 2 39.03 10.67 -20.52
CA SER A 2 37.85 10.18 -19.79
C SER A 2 36.63 10.37 -20.69
N SER A 3 36.13 9.27 -21.25
CA SER A 3 34.91 9.27 -22.06
C SER A 3 33.72 9.70 -21.19
N ASN A 4 33.37 10.98 -21.25
CA ASN A 4 32.12 11.48 -20.68
C ASN A 4 30.99 11.03 -21.60
N THR A 5 30.37 9.90 -21.28
CA THR A 5 29.25 9.36 -22.06
C THR A 5 27.97 10.13 -21.75
N PHE A 6 27.36 10.73 -22.77
CA PHE A 6 26.07 11.44 -22.68
C PHE A 6 24.92 10.46 -22.97
N TYR A 7 23.97 10.33 -22.03
CA TYR A 7 22.78 9.50 -22.19
C TYR A 7 21.55 10.38 -22.45
N LEU A 8 20.93 10.22 -23.62
CA LEU A 8 19.68 10.88 -23.98
C LEU A 8 18.51 9.89 -23.94
N ASN A 9 17.47 10.20 -23.17
CA ASN A 9 16.23 9.42 -23.10
C ASN A 9 15.04 10.31 -23.44
N HIS A 10 14.17 9.87 -24.35
CA HIS A 10 12.96 10.60 -24.71
C HIS A 10 11.94 10.64 -23.55
N ALA A 11 11.82 9.54 -22.82
CA ALA A 11 10.94 9.41 -21.66
C ALA A 11 11.73 9.13 -20.37
N ASN A 12 11.27 9.70 -19.25
CA ASN A 12 11.90 9.54 -17.93
C ASN A 12 11.38 8.30 -17.16
N VAL A 13 11.19 7.19 -17.89
CA VAL A 13 10.71 5.92 -17.35
C VAL A 13 11.43 4.77 -18.05
N GLU A 14 11.61 3.66 -17.34
CA GLU A 14 12.07 2.44 -17.98
C GLU A 14 11.05 1.95 -19.01
N VAL A 15 11.54 1.57 -20.19
CA VAL A 15 10.72 0.96 -21.22
C VAL A 15 10.23 -0.40 -20.70
N PRO A 16 8.91 -0.63 -20.58
CA PRO A 16 8.41 -1.90 -20.11
C PRO A 16 8.89 -3.04 -21.01
N LYS A 17 9.62 -4.02 -20.44
CA LYS A 17 10.06 -5.22 -21.16
C LYS A 17 8.86 -6.03 -21.66
N ALA A 18 8.99 -6.66 -22.83
CA ALA A 18 7.94 -7.50 -23.41
C ALA A 18 7.43 -8.52 -22.38
N HIS A 19 6.12 -8.78 -22.42
CA HIS A 19 5.39 -9.57 -21.43
C HIS A 19 5.98 -10.98 -21.34
N LEU A 20 6.78 -11.26 -20.31
CA LEU A 20 7.48 -12.55 -20.16
C LEU A 20 6.55 -13.65 -19.62
N TYR A 21 5.42 -13.29 -18.99
CA TYR A 21 4.54 -14.25 -18.33
C TYR A 21 3.06 -13.86 -18.43
N LYS A 22 2.19 -14.83 -18.71
CA LYS A 22 0.73 -14.64 -18.71
C LYS A 22 0.24 -14.13 -17.35
N HIS A 23 -0.74 -13.24 -17.34
CA HIS A 23 -1.41 -12.78 -16.12
C HIS A 23 -2.01 -13.97 -15.35
N ASN A 24 -1.64 -14.09 -14.07
CA ASN A 24 -2.14 -15.14 -13.19
C ASN A 24 -2.91 -14.48 -12.02
N PRO A 25 -4.23 -14.65 -11.94
CA PRO A 25 -5.06 -14.16 -10.83
C PRO A 25 -4.63 -14.64 -9.44
N ARG A 26 -3.93 -15.79 -9.36
CA ARG A 26 -3.38 -16.36 -8.12
C ARG A 26 -1.91 -15.96 -7.88
N GLY A 27 -1.27 -15.31 -8.84
CA GLY A 27 0.14 -14.92 -8.80
C GLY A 27 0.37 -13.43 -8.58
N ILE A 28 1.61 -13.00 -8.79
CA ILE A 28 2.04 -11.59 -8.71
C ILE A 28 1.06 -10.69 -9.45
N TYR A 29 0.70 -9.57 -8.83
CA TYR A 29 -0.19 -8.59 -9.44
C TYR A 29 0.61 -7.60 -10.28
N MET A 30 0.54 -7.71 -11.61
CA MET A 30 1.29 -6.87 -12.55
C MET A 30 2.81 -6.82 -12.21
N GLN A 31 3.34 -5.64 -11.92
CA GLN A 31 4.72 -5.41 -11.49
C GLN A 31 4.80 -4.96 -10.02
N PHE A 32 3.81 -5.31 -9.21
CA PHE A 32 3.72 -4.81 -7.83
C PHE A 32 4.82 -5.37 -6.92
N ASN A 33 5.52 -6.44 -7.31
CA ASN A 33 6.74 -6.90 -6.64
C ASN A 33 7.94 -5.95 -6.80
N LYS A 34 7.86 -4.93 -7.66
CA LYS A 34 8.93 -3.93 -7.83
C LYS A 34 8.63 -2.61 -7.12
N LEU A 35 7.48 -2.50 -6.45
CA LEU A 35 7.02 -1.28 -5.83
C LEU A 35 7.28 -1.31 -4.31
N SER A 36 7.23 -0.13 -3.70
CA SER A 36 7.09 0.06 -2.26
C SER A 36 6.02 1.12 -2.03
N VAL A 37 4.79 0.68 -1.75
CA VAL A 37 3.63 1.57 -1.67
C VAL A 37 3.76 2.54 -0.49
N GLU A 38 4.14 2.03 0.68
CA GLU A 38 4.30 2.76 1.94
C GLU A 38 5.34 3.88 1.86
N LYS A 39 6.35 3.75 0.98
CA LYS A 39 7.42 4.75 0.79
C LYS A 39 6.97 5.95 -0.06
N ARG A 40 5.80 5.89 -0.70
CA ARG A 40 5.26 6.99 -1.52
C ARG A 40 4.98 8.23 -0.67
N LEU A 41 5.21 9.42 -1.23
CA LEU A 41 5.07 10.71 -0.52
C LEU A 41 3.67 10.96 0.05
N HIS A 42 2.62 10.49 -0.63
CA HIS A 42 1.23 10.68 -0.21
C HIS A 42 0.71 9.56 0.72
N VAL A 43 1.56 8.59 1.09
CA VAL A 43 1.29 7.75 2.26
C VAL A 43 1.78 8.52 3.47
N LYS A 44 0.86 8.87 4.36
CA LYS A 44 1.15 9.58 5.61
C LYS A 44 1.88 8.66 6.59
N LEU A 45 1.37 7.46 6.80
CA LEU A 45 1.93 6.41 7.66
C LEU A 45 1.19 5.08 7.43
N VAL A 46 1.68 3.99 8.01
CA VAL A 46 0.94 2.72 8.16
C VAL A 46 0.40 2.66 9.59
N THR A 47 -0.90 2.45 9.78
CA THR A 47 -1.50 2.41 11.12
C THR A 47 -0.98 1.23 11.92
N ALA A 48 -0.96 1.35 13.25
CA ALA A 48 -0.52 0.28 14.14
C ALA A 48 -1.64 -0.72 14.48
N ASP A 49 -2.90 -0.31 14.38
CA ASP A 49 -4.07 -1.14 14.67
C ASP A 49 -4.34 -2.14 13.53
N GLU A 50 -4.84 -1.64 12.41
CA GLU A 50 -5.27 -2.41 11.27
C GLU A 50 -4.13 -2.75 10.32
N GLY A 51 -2.97 -2.09 10.46
CA GLY A 51 -1.78 -2.38 9.66
C GLY A 51 -1.86 -1.89 8.22
N VAL A 52 -2.65 -0.84 7.94
CA VAL A 52 -2.91 -0.33 6.58
C VAL A 52 -2.41 1.10 6.38
N PRO A 53 -2.08 1.53 5.15
CA PRO A 53 -1.63 2.88 4.89
C PRO A 53 -2.76 3.92 5.00
N ILE A 54 -2.42 5.08 5.57
CA ILE A 54 -3.25 6.28 5.59
C ILE A 54 -2.76 7.24 4.51
N SER A 55 -3.66 7.66 3.62
CA SER A 55 -3.36 8.57 2.52
C SER A 55 -3.47 10.02 2.97
N SER A 56 -2.59 10.88 2.48
CA SER A 56 -2.69 12.33 2.56
C SER A 56 -2.95 12.99 1.19
N GLN A 57 -3.32 12.19 0.18
CA GLN A 57 -3.34 12.61 -1.23
C GLN A 57 -4.31 13.78 -1.51
N TRP A 58 -5.49 13.79 -0.88
CA TRP A 58 -6.48 14.88 -1.04
C TRP A 58 -6.83 15.60 0.26
N ASP A 59 -6.40 15.08 1.40
CA ASP A 59 -6.60 15.69 2.71
C ASP A 59 -5.37 15.41 3.58
N HIS A 60 -4.68 16.48 3.98
CA HIS A 60 -3.47 16.42 4.80
C HIS A 60 -3.71 15.82 6.20
N ARG A 61 -4.97 15.85 6.68
CA ARG A 61 -5.37 15.23 7.95
C ARG A 61 -5.15 13.72 7.92
N GLY A 62 -5.22 13.10 6.75
CA GLY A 62 -5.04 11.67 6.56
C GLY A 62 -6.38 10.94 6.57
N TYR A 63 -6.54 9.96 5.68
CA TYR A 63 -7.73 9.12 5.58
C TYR A 63 -7.38 7.74 5.01
N PRO A 64 -8.09 6.66 5.39
CA PRO A 64 -7.95 5.39 4.71
C PRO A 64 -8.45 5.54 3.27
N TYR A 65 -7.61 5.15 2.31
CA TYR A 65 -7.94 5.26 0.89
C TYR A 65 -7.94 3.86 0.26
N PRO A 66 -9.12 3.30 -0.08
CA PRO A 66 -9.25 1.93 -0.60
C PRO A 66 -8.24 1.56 -1.69
N ILE A 67 -8.02 2.44 -2.68
CA ILE A 67 -7.03 2.20 -3.74
C ILE A 67 -5.63 2.00 -3.18
N GLN A 68 -5.20 2.85 -2.25
CA GLN A 68 -3.87 2.76 -1.67
C GLN A 68 -3.71 1.51 -0.78
N ILE A 69 -4.75 1.16 -0.02
CA ILE A 69 -4.77 -0.03 0.83
C ILE A 69 -4.72 -1.31 -0.02
N ALA A 70 -5.54 -1.39 -1.09
CA ALA A 70 -5.49 -2.50 -2.03
C ALA A 70 -4.11 -2.64 -2.67
N GLN A 71 -3.52 -1.52 -3.12
CA GLN A 71 -2.19 -1.53 -3.72
C GLN A 71 -1.10 -1.98 -2.75
N PHE A 72 -1.19 -1.57 -1.48
CA PHE A 72 -0.29 -2.01 -0.42
C PHE A 72 -0.38 -3.52 -0.19
N GLY A 73 -1.60 -4.07 -0.06
CA GLY A 73 -1.81 -5.52 0.05
C GLY A 73 -1.28 -6.28 -1.16
N LEU A 74 -1.57 -5.81 -2.38
CA LEU A 74 -1.11 -6.43 -3.63
C LEU A 74 0.42 -6.36 -3.79
N ASN A 75 1.05 -5.28 -3.30
CA ASN A 75 2.50 -5.13 -3.25
C ASN A 75 3.11 -6.16 -2.30
N HIS A 76 2.64 -6.24 -1.05
CA HIS A 76 3.14 -7.20 -0.08
C HIS A 76 2.90 -8.66 -0.52
N PHE A 77 1.74 -8.99 -1.08
CA PHE A 77 1.49 -10.31 -1.67
C PHE A 77 2.49 -10.63 -2.80
N SER A 78 2.72 -9.68 -3.70
CA SER A 78 3.61 -9.88 -4.83
C SER A 78 5.07 -10.08 -4.40
N GLN A 79 5.50 -9.40 -3.32
CA GLN A 79 6.80 -9.64 -2.69
C GLN A 79 6.86 -11.04 -2.06
N LEU A 80 5.85 -11.42 -1.26
CA LEU A 80 5.74 -12.73 -0.62
C LEU A 80 5.91 -13.89 -1.62
N ILE A 81 5.17 -13.85 -2.74
CA ILE A 81 5.26 -14.90 -3.77
C ILE A 81 6.60 -14.88 -4.52
N THR A 82 7.23 -13.70 -4.66
CA THR A 82 8.54 -13.61 -5.31
C THR A 82 9.62 -14.25 -4.43
N SER A 83 9.57 -13.99 -3.12
CA SER A 83 10.46 -14.61 -2.12
C SER A 83 10.36 -16.15 -2.15
N ASP A 84 9.16 -16.69 -2.29
CA ASP A 84 8.93 -18.14 -2.35
C ASP A 84 9.48 -18.79 -3.62
N LYS A 85 9.39 -18.12 -4.77
CA LYS A 85 9.91 -18.64 -6.04
C LYS A 85 11.44 -18.65 -6.13
N SER A 86 12.14 -17.80 -5.37
CA SER A 86 13.59 -17.86 -5.26
C SER A 86 14.12 -19.07 -4.48
N GLY A 87 13.25 -19.82 -3.79
CA GLY A 87 13.60 -20.97 -2.96
C GLY A 87 13.32 -22.34 -3.59
N ILE A 88 13.80 -22.61 -4.81
CA ILE A 88 13.81 -23.98 -5.38
C ILE A 88 15.25 -24.46 -5.59
N LYS A 89 15.80 -25.10 -4.55
CA LYS A 89 16.21 -26.50 -4.53
C LYS A 89 16.33 -26.89 -3.06
N ASP A 90 15.53 -27.85 -2.63
CA ASP A 90 15.83 -28.65 -1.44
C ASP A 90 17.28 -29.15 -1.57
N VAL A 91 18.19 -28.52 -0.85
CA VAL A 91 19.46 -29.12 -0.46
C VAL A 91 19.22 -29.63 0.95
N GLN A 92 18.76 -30.88 1.03
CA GLN A 92 19.08 -31.71 2.18
C GLN A 92 20.60 -31.62 2.39
N ASN A 93 21.01 -31.42 3.64
CA ASN A 93 22.39 -31.30 4.14
C ASN A 93 23.06 -29.93 3.94
N ASN A 94 22.74 -28.99 4.83
CA ASN A 94 23.76 -28.31 5.66
C ASN A 94 23.08 -27.47 6.76
N SER A 95 22.78 -28.14 7.88
CA SER A 95 22.11 -27.60 9.07
C SER A 95 22.98 -26.68 9.94
N SER A 96 24.09 -26.13 9.44
CA SER A 96 25.04 -25.36 10.27
C SER A 96 25.15 -23.87 9.94
N LEU A 97 24.49 -23.36 8.88
CA LEU A 97 24.58 -21.93 8.49
C LEU A 97 23.22 -21.21 8.35
N MET A 98 22.14 -21.88 8.74
CA MET A 98 20.72 -21.46 8.57
C MET A 98 20.20 -20.51 9.66
N ASN A 99 21.08 -19.93 10.46
CA ASN A 99 20.73 -19.47 11.80
C ASN A 99 21.61 -18.27 12.20
N GLU A 100 21.45 -17.11 11.56
CA GLU A 100 21.65 -15.85 12.31
C GLU A 100 20.47 -15.74 13.29
N ILE A 101 20.62 -16.46 14.40
CA ILE A 101 19.61 -16.59 15.45
C ILE A 101 19.35 -15.19 16.01
N MET A 102 18.09 -14.74 15.92
CA MET A 102 17.55 -13.67 16.74
C MET A 102 17.73 -14.07 18.21
N ASP A 103 18.87 -13.76 18.80
CA ASP A 103 19.05 -13.92 20.23
C ASP A 103 18.45 -12.68 20.92
N LEU A 104 17.38 -12.90 21.66
CA LEU A 104 16.70 -11.92 22.51
C LEU A 104 17.06 -12.25 23.95
N ASP A 105 17.62 -11.29 24.69
CA ASP A 105 17.86 -11.41 26.13
C ASP A 105 16.70 -10.78 26.90
N LEU A 106 16.18 -11.50 27.89
CA LEU A 106 15.01 -11.09 28.66
C LEU A 106 15.43 -10.50 30.01
N THR A 107 14.85 -9.35 30.35
CA THR A 107 14.91 -8.75 31.68
C THR A 107 13.49 -8.53 32.18
N VAL A 108 13.15 -9.11 33.32
CA VAL A 108 11.77 -9.14 33.85
C VAL A 108 11.70 -8.35 35.15
N SER A 109 10.63 -7.57 35.33
CA SER A 109 10.33 -6.88 36.59
C SER A 109 9.80 -7.86 37.65
N ASP A 110 10.12 -7.64 38.93
CA ASP A 110 9.76 -8.54 40.04
C ASP A 110 8.24 -8.80 40.20
N ASN A 111 7.39 -7.89 39.71
CA ASN A 111 5.93 -7.97 39.86
C ASN A 111 5.20 -8.64 38.67
N VAL A 112 5.94 -9.21 37.71
CA VAL A 112 5.35 -9.81 36.50
C VAL A 112 5.74 -11.28 36.39
N LEU A 113 4.72 -12.13 36.35
CA LEU A 113 4.89 -13.55 36.07
C LEU A 113 4.97 -13.75 34.56
N HIS A 114 5.98 -14.48 34.11
CA HIS A 114 6.12 -14.87 32.72
C HIS A 114 6.31 -16.38 32.65
N HIS A 115 5.67 -17.02 31.67
CA HIS A 115 5.91 -18.42 31.41
C HIS A 115 5.94 -18.70 29.91
N TRP A 116 6.69 -19.74 29.60
CA TRP A 116 6.87 -20.24 28.25
C TRP A 116 6.02 -21.48 28.07
N SER A 117 5.19 -21.52 27.03
CA SER A 117 4.34 -22.69 26.78
C SER A 117 5.13 -23.96 26.46
N ASN A 118 6.32 -23.88 25.84
CA ASN A 118 7.15 -25.05 25.46
C ASN A 118 8.67 -24.77 25.32
N GLY A 119 9.31 -24.20 26.35
CA GLY A 119 10.78 -24.08 26.47
C GLY A 119 11.33 -22.64 26.53
N LYS A 120 12.62 -22.47 26.88
CA LYS A 120 13.24 -21.17 27.24
C LYS A 120 13.46 -20.14 26.08
N ARG A 121 12.92 -20.33 24.87
CA ARG A 121 13.20 -19.47 23.68
C ARG A 121 11.98 -19.26 22.77
N LEU A 122 11.71 -18.02 22.31
CA LEU A 122 10.63 -17.60 21.38
C LEU A 122 10.85 -18.03 19.91
N ASN A 123 12.00 -18.66 19.59
CA ASN A 123 12.42 -18.90 18.21
C ASN A 123 11.87 -20.20 17.59
N LYS A 124 11.19 -21.05 18.37
CA LYS A 124 10.51 -22.24 17.83
C LYS A 124 9.05 -21.89 17.48
N PRO A 125 8.52 -22.40 16.36
CA PRO A 125 7.19 -22.02 15.84
C PRO A 125 6.01 -22.27 16.79
N ASN A 126 6.20 -23.04 17.88
CA ASN A 126 5.16 -23.38 18.85
C ASN A 126 5.38 -22.77 20.25
N ASN A 127 6.33 -21.84 20.40
CA ASN A 127 6.64 -21.23 21.69
C ASN A 127 5.96 -19.86 21.80
N SER A 128 4.95 -19.78 22.65
CA SER A 128 4.33 -18.52 23.06
C SER A 128 4.89 -18.06 24.41
N LEU A 129 4.99 -16.74 24.55
CA LEU A 129 5.34 -16.08 25.80
C LEU A 129 4.06 -15.54 26.43
N MET A 130 3.68 -16.06 27.59
CA MET A 130 2.60 -15.48 28.38
C MET A 130 3.15 -14.50 29.40
N LEU A 131 2.54 -13.32 29.47
CA LEU A 131 2.86 -12.26 30.40
C LEU A 131 1.62 -11.99 31.27
N SER A 132 1.76 -12.28 32.56
CA SER A 132 0.72 -12.10 33.56
C SER A 132 1.10 -10.96 34.49
N ALA A 133 0.35 -9.86 34.42
CA ALA A 133 0.51 -8.71 35.30
C ALA A 133 -0.60 -8.72 36.36
N ARG A 134 -0.23 -8.62 37.64
CA ARG A 134 -1.17 -8.48 38.76
C ARG A 134 -1.02 -7.13 39.44
N ASN A 135 -2.12 -6.38 39.58
CA ASN A 135 -2.15 -5.09 40.27
C ASN A 135 -1.03 -4.12 39.82
N VAL A 136 -0.71 -4.13 38.52
CA VAL A 136 0.39 -3.31 37.98
C VAL A 136 -0.18 -1.98 37.50
N ASP A 137 0.34 -0.86 38.02
CA ASP A 137 0.03 0.48 37.50
C ASP A 137 0.43 0.58 36.01
N SER A 138 -0.37 1.30 35.22
CA SER A 138 -0.18 1.46 33.77
C SER A 138 1.19 2.03 33.33
N SER A 139 1.98 2.54 34.27
CA SER A 139 3.33 3.09 34.06
C SER A 139 4.47 2.10 34.26
N SER A 140 4.20 0.92 34.84
CA SER A 140 5.25 -0.02 35.21
C SER A 140 5.59 -0.95 34.06
N ARG A 141 6.86 -0.92 33.65
CA ARG A 141 7.40 -1.78 32.60
C ARG A 141 7.34 -3.24 33.03
N SER A 142 6.59 -4.04 32.28
CA SER A 142 6.28 -5.43 32.62
C SER A 142 7.35 -6.41 32.15
N LEU A 143 7.93 -6.15 30.98
CA LEU A 143 9.01 -6.95 30.40
C LEU A 143 9.90 -6.02 29.57
N SER A 144 11.20 -6.24 29.64
CA SER A 144 12.18 -5.63 28.76
C SER A 144 12.94 -6.72 28.02
N ILE A 145 13.18 -6.52 26.73
CA ILE A 145 13.94 -7.45 25.89
C ILE A 145 15.01 -6.67 25.16
N THR A 146 16.26 -7.11 25.30
CA THR A 146 17.41 -6.53 24.61
C THR A 146 17.84 -7.44 23.46
N PRO A 147 17.81 -6.97 22.21
CA PRO A 147 18.32 -7.75 21.08
C PRO A 147 19.85 -7.89 21.15
N LYS A 148 20.38 -9.11 20.98
CA LYS A 148 21.84 -9.34 20.96
C LYS A 148 22.51 -8.84 19.69
N LEU A 149 21.83 -9.00 18.54
CA LEU A 149 22.35 -8.55 17.26
C LEU A 149 21.99 -7.09 17.02
N LYS A 150 22.83 -6.43 16.23
CA LYS A 150 22.71 -5.01 15.85
C LYS A 150 22.13 -4.94 14.43
N ASP A 151 21.39 -3.86 14.16
CA ASP A 151 20.70 -3.53 12.89
C ASP A 151 19.43 -4.36 12.60
N TRP A 152 18.26 -3.77 12.88
CA TRP A 152 16.96 -4.40 12.67
C TRP A 152 15.98 -3.44 12.01
N ASP A 153 15.63 -3.70 10.76
CA ASP A 153 14.72 -2.87 9.96
C ASP A 153 13.25 -3.18 10.22
N TYR A 154 12.95 -4.44 10.54
CA TYR A 154 11.59 -4.94 10.72
C TYR A 154 11.33 -5.38 12.15
N PHE A 155 10.16 -5.02 12.67
CA PHE A 155 9.63 -5.51 13.95
C PHE A 155 8.27 -6.17 13.70
N ILE A 156 8.15 -7.45 14.04
CA ILE A 156 6.91 -8.20 13.95
C ILE A 156 6.50 -8.73 15.32
N MET A 157 5.26 -8.44 15.70
CA MET A 157 4.64 -8.99 16.90
C MET A 157 3.20 -9.41 16.61
N VAL A 158 2.84 -10.61 17.04
CA VAL A 158 1.46 -11.09 17.10
C VAL A 158 1.15 -11.41 18.55
N GLY A 159 0.23 -10.64 19.13
CA GLY A 159 -0.21 -10.78 20.50
C GLY A 159 -1.70 -11.09 20.58
N ARG A 160 -2.13 -11.70 21.68
CA ARG A 160 -3.53 -11.98 22.01
C ARG A 160 -3.88 -11.44 23.38
N GLN A 161 -5.19 -11.24 23.60
CA GLN A 161 -5.76 -10.77 24.86
C GLN A 161 -5.24 -9.39 25.29
N TRP A 162 -4.97 -8.52 24.32
CA TRP A 162 -4.47 -7.18 24.59
C TRP A 162 -5.52 -6.31 25.30
N THR A 163 -5.18 -5.76 26.46
CA THR A 163 -6.08 -4.91 27.25
C THR A 163 -5.94 -3.43 26.88
N TYR A 164 -6.95 -2.63 27.25
CA TYR A 164 -6.94 -1.19 26.97
C TYR A 164 -5.76 -0.51 27.68
N GLY A 165 -5.05 0.35 26.96
CA GLY A 165 -3.90 1.10 27.47
C GLY A 165 -2.62 0.28 27.57
N SER A 166 -2.64 -1.03 27.32
CA SER A 166 -1.41 -1.81 27.13
C SER A 166 -0.67 -1.34 25.88
N PHE A 167 0.66 -1.38 25.92
CA PHE A 167 1.49 -0.92 24.81
C PHE A 167 2.84 -1.63 24.75
N VAL A 168 3.44 -1.59 23.56
CA VAL A 168 4.84 -2.00 23.34
C VAL A 168 5.64 -0.78 22.89
N GLU A 169 6.78 -0.59 23.52
CA GLU A 169 7.73 0.47 23.24
C GLU A 169 8.99 -0.12 22.62
N LEU A 170 9.45 0.48 21.53
CA LEU A 170 10.76 0.21 20.94
C LEU A 170 11.67 1.39 21.22
N LEU A 171 12.72 1.17 22.01
CA LEU A 171 13.82 2.11 22.10
C LEU A 171 14.74 1.88 20.90
N VAL A 172 14.95 2.89 20.07
CA VAL A 172 15.70 2.75 18.82
C VAL A 172 16.82 3.78 18.71
N GLN A 173 17.88 3.41 18.01
CA GLN A 173 18.89 4.32 17.51
C GLN A 173 18.84 4.33 15.99
N TRP A 174 18.70 5.49 15.37
CA TRP A 174 18.54 5.60 13.92
C TRP A 174 19.22 6.84 13.34
N TYR A 175 19.46 6.80 12.02
CA TYR A 175 20.07 7.89 11.28
C TYR A 175 19.03 8.56 10.38
N PRO A 176 18.62 9.81 10.68
CA PRO A 176 17.73 10.56 9.79
C PRO A 176 18.33 10.74 8.37
N PRO A 177 17.51 10.79 7.32
CA PRO A 177 17.98 10.95 5.95
C PRO A 177 18.67 12.32 5.73
N LYS A 178 19.74 12.35 4.91
CA LYS A 178 20.33 13.61 4.40
C LYS A 178 19.25 14.40 3.68
N THR A 179 19.10 15.69 3.95
CA THR A 179 18.31 16.58 3.10
C THR A 179 19.09 17.82 2.72
N ALA A 180 19.05 18.18 1.43
CA ALA A 180 19.80 19.30 0.86
C ALA A 180 19.46 20.65 1.52
N ASP A 181 18.26 20.80 2.08
CA ASP A 181 17.78 22.03 2.72
C ASP A 181 18.03 22.09 4.24
N TYR A 182 18.50 21.01 4.89
CA TYR A 182 18.59 20.96 6.36
C TYR A 182 19.95 20.51 6.85
N HIS A 183 20.62 21.36 7.64
CA HIS A 183 21.83 21.05 8.40
C HIS A 183 21.55 20.13 9.60
N PHE A 184 20.75 19.08 9.42
CA PHE A 184 20.80 17.98 10.38
C PHE A 184 22.16 17.30 10.22
N ASN A 185 23.07 17.63 11.13
CA ASN A 185 24.29 16.85 11.33
C ASN A 185 23.89 15.37 11.35
N HIS A 186 24.57 14.54 10.56
CA HIS A 186 24.33 13.10 10.40
C HIS A 186 24.66 12.31 11.67
N ARG A 187 24.06 12.73 12.78
CA ARG A 187 24.26 12.16 14.10
C ARG A 187 23.14 11.17 14.36
N PRO A 188 23.46 10.00 14.94
CA PRO A 188 22.45 9.05 15.36
C PRO A 188 21.54 9.70 16.39
N ARG A 189 20.23 9.48 16.26
CA ARG A 189 19.24 9.89 17.25
C ARG A 189 18.73 8.67 18.00
N ARG A 190 18.57 8.82 19.31
CA ARG A 190 17.80 7.88 20.13
C ARG A 190 16.36 8.34 20.16
N SER A 191 15.44 7.44 19.85
CA SER A 191 14.00 7.72 19.82
C SER A 191 13.25 6.56 20.44
N SER A 192 12.06 6.84 20.98
CA SER A 192 11.13 5.82 21.46
C SER A 192 9.92 5.74 20.51
N ILE A 193 9.53 4.53 20.13
CA ILE A 193 8.33 4.26 19.31
C ILE A 193 7.35 3.45 20.15
N ILE A 194 6.20 4.02 20.45
CA ILE A 194 5.17 3.39 21.29
C ILE A 194 3.99 2.98 20.41
N TYR A 195 3.57 1.72 20.47
CA TYR A 195 2.34 1.21 19.85
C TYR A 195 1.32 0.93 20.95
N ASN A 196 0.34 1.81 21.10
CA ASN A 196 -0.55 1.84 22.26
C ASN A 196 -1.99 1.46 21.91
N CYS A 197 -2.53 0.43 22.58
CA CYS A 197 -3.92 -0.02 22.47
C CYS A 197 -4.88 0.92 23.19
N SER A 198 -4.96 2.16 22.72
CA SER A 198 -5.90 3.17 23.21
C SER A 198 -6.12 4.26 22.17
N GLN A 199 -6.97 5.22 22.51
CA GLN A 199 -7.26 6.37 21.68
C GLN A 199 -6.40 7.57 22.11
N SER A 200 -6.01 8.39 21.13
CA SER A 200 -5.29 9.63 21.40
C SER A 200 -6.09 10.57 22.33
N PRO A 201 -5.45 11.16 23.36
CA PRO A 201 -6.10 12.12 24.26
C PRO A 201 -6.63 13.39 23.57
N ALA A 202 -6.12 13.72 22.38
CA ALA A 202 -6.47 14.93 21.64
C ALA A 202 -7.88 14.90 21.00
N GLY A 203 -8.67 13.84 21.20
CA GLY A 203 -10.09 13.75 20.81
C GLY A 203 -10.39 13.67 19.31
N ARG A 204 -9.43 13.98 18.43
CA ARG A 204 -9.53 13.79 16.98
C ARG A 204 -8.95 12.44 16.57
N LEU A 205 -9.35 11.91 15.40
CA LEU A 205 -8.73 10.73 14.78
C LEU A 205 -7.26 11.03 14.44
N THR A 206 -6.39 10.85 15.41
CA THR A 206 -4.95 11.00 15.31
C THR A 206 -4.31 9.62 15.49
N TYR A 207 -3.83 9.05 14.39
CA TYR A 207 -3.11 7.77 14.40
C TYR A 207 -1.75 7.89 15.08
N THR A 208 -1.19 9.10 15.16
CA THR A 208 0.12 9.34 15.80
C THR A 208 0.15 10.65 16.58
N SER A 209 1.02 10.71 17.59
CA SER A 209 1.45 11.92 18.28
C SER A 209 2.95 11.87 18.58
N ILE A 210 3.57 13.03 18.73
CA ILE A 210 4.98 13.15 19.11
C ILE A 210 5.03 13.84 20.48
N SER A 211 5.92 13.38 21.36
CA SER A 211 6.16 14.01 22.65
C SER A 211 6.69 15.44 22.50
N SER A 212 6.51 16.26 23.53
CA SER A 212 7.08 17.62 23.58
C SER A 212 8.60 17.63 23.40
N SER A 213 9.30 16.59 23.87
CA SER A 213 10.75 16.42 23.70
C SER A 213 11.17 16.09 22.26
N GLY A 214 10.23 15.78 21.36
CA GLY A 214 10.52 15.51 19.95
C GLY A 214 11.28 14.20 19.68
N ASN A 215 11.40 13.31 20.67
CA ASN A 215 12.13 12.05 20.59
C ASN A 215 11.25 10.81 20.74
N THR A 216 10.00 10.96 21.17
CA THR A 216 9.06 9.85 21.34
C THR A 216 7.91 10.00 20.37
N VAL A 217 7.63 8.95 19.59
CA VAL A 217 6.44 8.86 18.76
C VAL A 217 5.50 7.80 19.33
N ILE A 218 4.22 8.15 19.45
CA ILE A 218 3.16 7.23 19.88
C ILE A 218 2.26 6.98 18.66
N PHE A 219 2.17 5.73 18.24
CA PHE A 219 1.15 5.22 17.34
C PHE A 219 -0.04 4.74 18.17
N TRP A 220 -1.15 5.45 18.05
CA TRP A 220 -2.40 5.09 18.72
C TRP A 220 -3.12 4.02 17.91
N MET A 221 -3.67 3.02 18.60
CA MET A 221 -4.44 1.93 18.03
C MET A 221 -5.91 2.06 18.46
N PRO A 222 -6.67 3.03 17.90
CA PRO A 222 -8.02 3.33 18.34
C PRO A 222 -8.98 2.15 18.22
N GLU A 223 -8.90 1.34 17.16
CA GLU A 223 -9.77 0.16 17.00
C GLU A 223 -9.46 -0.92 18.04
N CYS A 224 -8.19 -1.10 18.40
CA CYS A 224 -7.79 -1.93 19.53
C CYS A 224 -8.38 -1.40 20.84
N GLY A 225 -8.22 -0.09 21.09
CA GLY A 225 -8.73 0.54 22.31
C GLY A 225 -10.25 0.46 22.45
N LYS A 226 -11.01 0.66 21.35
CA LYS A 226 -12.47 0.51 21.33
C LYS A 226 -12.87 -0.93 21.64
N SER A 227 -12.25 -1.89 20.98
CA SER A 227 -12.55 -3.32 21.15
C SER A 227 -12.21 -3.78 22.57
N ALA A 228 -11.06 -3.39 23.11
CA ALA A 228 -10.66 -3.71 24.48
C ALA A 228 -11.61 -3.12 25.53
N LYS A 229 -12.10 -1.89 25.32
CA LYS A 229 -13.09 -1.28 26.22
C LYS A 229 -14.43 -2.02 26.20
N LEU A 230 -14.84 -2.51 25.02
CA LEU A 230 -16.13 -3.15 24.84
C LEU A 230 -16.13 -4.61 25.33
N TYR A 231 -15.05 -5.35 25.05
CA TYR A 231 -14.97 -6.80 25.30
C TYR A 231 -13.99 -7.18 26.42
N GLY A 232 -13.33 -6.20 27.05
CA GLY A 232 -12.30 -6.40 28.08
C GLY A 232 -10.90 -6.61 27.50
N SER A 233 -10.80 -7.28 26.35
CA SER A 233 -9.53 -7.54 25.66
C SER A 233 -9.72 -7.61 24.14
N VAL A 234 -8.62 -7.59 23.40
CA VAL A 234 -8.57 -7.80 21.94
C VAL A 234 -7.94 -9.15 21.65
N GLU A 235 -8.65 -9.98 20.88
CA GLU A 235 -8.24 -11.35 20.57
C GLU A 235 -6.90 -11.40 19.83
N SER A 236 -6.63 -10.45 18.92
CA SER A 236 -5.40 -10.41 18.13
C SER A 236 -4.93 -8.99 17.85
N VAL A 237 -3.69 -8.70 18.19
CA VAL A 237 -2.93 -7.50 17.78
C VAL A 237 -1.79 -7.94 16.88
N LYS A 238 -1.70 -7.37 15.68
CA LYS A 238 -0.68 -7.70 14.68
C LYS A 238 0.13 -6.44 14.33
N LEU A 239 1.36 -6.37 14.82
CA LEU A 239 2.31 -5.32 14.44
C LEU A 239 3.29 -5.88 13.42
N ALA A 240 3.33 -5.32 12.22
CA ALA A 240 4.28 -5.67 11.16
C ALA A 240 4.94 -4.40 10.61
N ARG A 241 6.00 -3.96 11.30
CA ARG A 241 6.54 -2.60 11.21
C ARG A 241 7.83 -2.58 10.40
N ASP A 242 7.93 -1.58 9.51
CA ASP A 242 9.20 -1.13 8.93
C ASP A 242 9.59 0.08 9.77
N VAL A 243 10.49 -0.16 10.72
CA VAL A 243 10.78 0.75 11.83
C VAL A 243 11.39 2.04 11.29
N TYR A 244 12.26 1.95 10.28
CA TYR A 244 12.84 3.13 9.65
C TYR A 244 11.79 3.96 8.92
N THR A 245 10.92 3.31 8.13
CA THR A 245 9.84 4.00 7.43
C THR A 245 8.89 4.70 8.42
N ASP A 246 8.54 4.06 9.53
CA ASP A 246 7.69 4.66 10.56
C ASP A 246 8.29 5.95 11.14
N LEU A 247 9.58 5.91 11.49
CA LEU A 247 10.30 7.08 12.01
C LEU A 247 10.34 8.22 10.99
N VAL A 248 10.72 7.93 9.75
CA VAL A 248 10.80 8.94 8.68
C VAL A 248 9.43 9.57 8.41
N LYS A 249 8.37 8.76 8.37
CA LYS A 249 7.01 9.24 8.07
C LYS A 249 6.47 10.18 9.15
N VAL A 250 6.84 9.99 10.40
CA VAL A 250 6.33 10.79 11.52
C VAL A 250 7.23 11.97 11.88
N PHE A 251 8.54 11.73 12.06
CA PHE A 251 9.45 12.79 12.51
C PHE A 251 9.79 13.81 11.42
N PHE A 252 9.93 13.38 10.17
CA PHE A 252 10.39 14.27 9.11
C PHE A 252 9.41 15.44 8.83
N PRO A 253 8.08 15.22 8.75
CA PRO A 253 7.14 16.33 8.66
C PRO A 253 7.09 17.21 9.91
N PHE A 254 7.29 16.63 11.09
CA PHE A 254 7.27 17.36 12.37
C PHE A 254 8.44 18.34 12.49
N TRP A 255 9.66 17.90 12.18
CA TRP A 255 10.83 18.78 12.22
C TRP A 255 10.73 19.93 11.22
N LYS A 256 10.17 19.69 10.03
CA LYS A 256 9.89 20.78 9.07
C LYS A 256 8.94 21.84 9.62
N PHE A 257 7.95 21.44 10.43
CA PHE A 257 6.96 22.35 10.98
C PHE A 257 7.51 23.16 12.16
N SER A 258 8.32 22.53 13.01
CA SER A 258 8.94 23.18 14.17
C SER A 258 9.85 24.36 13.80
N GLU A 259 10.49 24.33 12.62
CA GLU A 259 11.40 25.39 12.16
C GLU A 259 10.71 26.49 11.34
N HIS A 260 9.49 26.26 10.82
CA HIS A 260 8.70 27.30 10.14
C HIS A 260 8.11 28.35 11.09
N VAL A 261 8.24 28.15 12.41
CA VAL A 261 8.00 29.20 13.40
C VAL A 261 9.16 30.21 13.43
N ASP A 262 10.34 29.86 12.89
CA ASP A 262 11.56 30.68 12.98
C ASP A 262 12.23 31.09 11.65
N SER A 263 11.75 30.71 10.46
CA SER A 263 12.26 31.33 9.22
C SER A 263 11.40 31.13 7.96
N ASN A 264 11.23 32.22 7.22
CA ASN A 264 10.68 32.29 5.86
C ASN A 264 11.76 31.93 4.83
N VAL A 265 11.81 30.68 4.35
CA VAL A 265 12.66 30.32 3.20
C VAL A 265 11.92 29.43 2.19
N LYS A 266 12.11 29.79 0.91
CA LYS A 266 11.46 29.25 -0.29
C LYS A 266 11.87 27.80 -0.58
N LYS A 267 10.91 27.02 -1.07
CA LYS A 267 11.04 25.62 -1.48
C LYS A 267 11.89 25.48 -2.75
N SER A 268 12.92 24.65 -2.69
CA SER A 268 13.50 24.02 -3.87
C SER A 268 13.21 22.50 -3.82
N HIS A 269 12.84 21.92 -4.95
CA HIS A 269 12.57 20.49 -5.08
C HIS A 269 13.64 19.90 -5.99
N GLN A 270 14.61 19.22 -5.41
CA GLN A 270 15.49 18.32 -6.14
C GLN A 270 15.57 16.96 -5.46
N ASN A 271 15.18 15.96 -6.25
CA ASN A 271 15.40 14.55 -6.00
C ASN A 271 16.91 14.28 -6.06
N ASN A 272 17.55 14.08 -4.91
CA ASN A 272 18.85 13.41 -4.83
C ASN A 272 18.90 12.67 -3.49
N THR A 273 18.24 11.52 -3.42
CA THR A 273 18.49 10.54 -2.36
C THR A 273 19.80 9.83 -2.68
N THR A 274 20.91 10.37 -2.19
CA THR A 274 22.17 9.65 -2.12
C THR A 274 22.00 8.43 -1.23
N SER A 275 22.39 7.27 -1.78
CA SER A 275 22.29 5.93 -1.20
C SER A 275 23.25 5.78 -0.02
N TYR A 276 22.82 6.14 1.19
CA TYR A 276 23.43 5.62 2.42
C TYR A 276 22.55 4.49 2.94
N PRO A 277 23.13 3.40 3.48
CA PRO A 277 22.35 2.35 4.11
C PRO A 277 21.63 2.98 5.32
N PHE A 278 20.31 3.07 5.20
CA PHE A 278 19.45 3.61 6.25
C PHE A 278 19.46 2.64 7.41
N HIS A 279 20.20 2.95 8.47
CA HIS A 279 20.35 2.08 9.61
C HIS A 279 19.39 2.48 10.73
N VAL A 280 18.55 1.54 11.15
CA VAL A 280 17.81 1.60 12.41
C VAL A 280 18.20 0.38 13.25
N GLN A 281 18.45 0.63 14.53
CA GLN A 281 18.79 -0.39 15.51
C GLN A 281 17.75 -0.34 16.62
N VAL A 282 17.05 -1.46 16.84
CA VAL A 282 16.23 -1.66 18.04
C VAL A 282 17.17 -2.00 19.20
N LEU A 283 17.18 -1.15 20.22
CA LEU A 283 18.00 -1.28 21.42
C LEU A 283 17.27 -2.07 22.51
N GLU A 284 15.99 -1.77 22.72
CA GLU A 284 15.13 -2.44 23.71
C GLU A 284 13.70 -2.58 23.16
N ILE A 285 13.03 -3.66 23.55
CA ILE A 285 11.59 -3.88 23.35
C ILE A 285 10.97 -3.97 24.76
N ASN A 286 10.18 -2.96 25.12
CA ASN A 286 9.55 -2.87 26.43
C ASN A 286 8.05 -3.11 26.30
N PHE A 287 7.50 -4.01 27.11
CA PHE A 287 6.06 -4.27 27.20
C PHE A 287 5.49 -3.66 28.46
N TYR A 288 4.31 -3.06 28.34
CA TYR A 288 3.56 -2.45 29.43
C TYR A 288 2.14 -3.00 29.39
N ILE A 289 1.75 -3.66 30.48
CA ILE A 289 0.45 -4.32 30.61
C ILE A 289 -0.40 -3.53 31.59
N ASN A 290 -1.56 -3.09 31.13
CA ASN A 290 -2.53 -2.43 31.97
C ASN A 290 -3.61 -3.42 32.44
N SER A 291 -3.53 -3.82 33.71
CA SER A 291 -4.48 -4.75 34.34
C SER A 291 -5.63 -3.98 35.00
N HIS A 292 -6.63 -3.57 34.22
CA HIS A 292 -7.77 -2.80 34.73
C HIS A 292 -8.52 -3.44 35.90
N ASN A 293 -8.61 -4.78 35.95
CA ASN A 293 -9.39 -5.55 36.95
C ASN A 293 -8.55 -6.68 37.58
N ALA A 294 -7.52 -6.32 38.36
CA ALA A 294 -6.66 -7.19 39.17
C ALA A 294 -5.63 -8.08 38.42
N THR A 295 -5.99 -8.78 37.34
CA THR A 295 -5.05 -9.59 36.56
C THR A 295 -5.27 -9.47 35.06
N ALA A 296 -4.20 -9.28 34.28
CA ALA A 296 -4.25 -9.31 32.82
C ALA A 296 -3.18 -10.25 32.27
N ASP A 297 -3.62 -11.19 31.42
CA ASP A 297 -2.77 -12.15 30.75
C ASP A 297 -2.69 -11.80 29.27
N ILE A 298 -1.52 -11.35 28.82
CA ILE A 298 -1.24 -11.10 27.40
C ILE A 298 -0.36 -12.22 26.89
N MET A 299 -0.75 -12.83 25.77
CA MET A 299 0.07 -13.83 25.09
C MET A 299 0.76 -13.23 23.88
N ILE A 300 2.07 -13.40 23.77
CA ILE A 300 2.86 -13.08 22.58
C ILE A 300 3.13 -14.38 21.83
N GLU A 301 2.46 -14.56 20.70
CA GLU A 301 2.57 -15.75 19.85
C GLU A 301 3.74 -15.68 18.89
N LYS A 302 4.03 -14.47 18.39
CA LYS A 302 5.16 -14.22 17.49
C LYS A 302 5.84 -12.94 17.93
N LEU A 303 7.16 -12.96 18.04
CA LEU A 303 8.00 -11.79 18.23
C LEU A 303 9.27 -11.96 17.41
N ARG A 304 9.49 -11.08 16.43
CA ARG A 304 10.63 -11.18 15.53
C ARG A 304 11.21 -9.82 15.19
N LEU A 305 12.53 -9.78 15.09
CA LEU A 305 13.27 -8.70 14.46
C LEU A 305 13.88 -9.21 13.15
N GLY A 306 13.93 -8.34 12.14
CA GLY A 306 14.40 -8.70 10.81
C GLY A 306 15.20 -7.58 10.19
N LYS A 307 16.11 -7.94 9.28
CA LYS A 307 16.89 -6.98 8.49
C LYS A 307 16.43 -7.04 7.04
N ALA A 308 16.39 -5.90 6.38
CA ALA A 308 16.13 -5.81 4.95
C ALA A 308 17.38 -6.30 4.19
N VAL A 309 17.18 -7.19 3.22
CA VAL A 309 18.29 -7.69 2.40
C VAL A 309 18.62 -6.65 1.33
N ASN A 310 19.68 -5.87 1.52
CA ASN A 310 20.10 -4.83 0.56
C ASN A 310 20.58 -5.43 -0.77
N SER A 311 20.02 -4.95 -1.88
CA SER A 311 20.38 -5.37 -3.24
C SER A 311 21.72 -4.80 -3.75
N GLN A 312 22.48 -4.06 -2.95
CA GLN A 312 23.79 -3.50 -3.37
C GLN A 312 24.99 -4.34 -2.92
N THR A 313 24.82 -5.29 -1.99
CA THR A 313 25.86 -6.26 -1.62
C THR A 313 25.90 -7.47 -2.59
N ILE A 314 25.40 -7.29 -3.82
CA ILE A 314 25.09 -8.36 -4.78
C ILE A 314 26.33 -8.91 -5.52
N LEU A 315 27.53 -8.35 -5.33
CA LEU A 315 28.70 -8.75 -6.12
C LEU A 315 29.53 -9.93 -5.58
N TYR A 316 29.27 -10.43 -4.36
CA TYR A 316 30.15 -11.49 -3.79
C TYR A 316 29.49 -12.77 -3.31
N ASP A 317 28.17 -12.91 -3.26
CA ASP A 317 27.58 -14.17 -2.79
C ASP A 317 26.26 -14.54 -3.49
N ALA A 318 26.35 -14.83 -4.79
CA ALA A 318 25.23 -15.30 -5.60
C ALA A 318 24.73 -16.73 -5.24
N LYS A 319 25.30 -17.38 -4.21
CA LYS A 319 24.94 -18.73 -3.76
C LYS A 319 24.01 -18.78 -2.53
N LYS A 320 23.66 -17.66 -1.90
CA LYS A 320 22.83 -17.61 -0.67
C LYS A 320 21.63 -16.67 -0.78
N ARG A 321 20.74 -16.91 -1.75
CA ARG A 321 19.42 -16.28 -1.76
C ARG A 321 18.49 -17.03 -0.81
N GLU A 322 18.47 -16.64 0.45
CA GLU A 322 17.33 -16.92 1.32
C GLU A 322 16.83 -15.61 1.90
N THR A 323 15.66 -15.18 1.45
CA THR A 323 14.90 -14.13 2.13
C THR A 323 14.67 -14.58 3.57
N GLY A 324 15.15 -13.80 4.53
CA GLY A 324 15.01 -14.14 5.95
C GLY A 324 13.55 -14.38 6.32
N SER A 325 13.28 -15.41 7.11
CA SER A 325 11.94 -15.83 7.55
C SER A 325 11.07 -14.67 8.09
N THR A 326 11.70 -13.62 8.65
CA THR A 326 11.04 -12.43 9.18
C THR A 326 10.50 -11.47 8.11
N GLU A 327 11.21 -11.26 6.99
CA GLU A 327 10.73 -10.41 5.89
C GLU A 327 9.53 -11.06 5.17
N LYS A 328 9.58 -12.38 4.98
CA LYS A 328 8.44 -13.15 4.50
C LYS A 328 7.21 -12.94 5.38
N LEU A 329 7.37 -13.07 6.70
CA LEU A 329 6.31 -12.85 7.67
C LEU A 329 5.78 -11.40 7.66
N LEU A 330 6.65 -10.40 7.47
CA LEU A 330 6.24 -9.00 7.29
C LEU A 330 5.28 -8.85 6.10
N HIS A 331 5.65 -9.41 4.95
CA HIS A 331 4.82 -9.36 3.76
C HIS A 331 3.49 -10.11 3.95
N GLU A 332 3.53 -11.29 4.56
CA GLU A 332 2.32 -12.07 4.87
C GLU A 332 1.35 -11.30 5.77
N VAL A 333 1.83 -10.78 6.91
CA VAL A 333 0.97 -10.06 7.86
C VAL A 333 0.37 -8.81 7.21
N ARG A 334 1.16 -8.01 6.49
CA ARG A 334 0.66 -6.80 5.82
C ARG A 334 -0.31 -7.08 4.69
N PHE A 335 -0.08 -8.16 3.93
CA PHE A 335 -1.01 -8.62 2.91
C PHE A 335 -2.37 -8.99 3.50
N ILE A 336 -2.38 -9.81 4.57
CA ILE A 336 -3.61 -10.24 5.24
C ILE A 336 -4.30 -9.06 5.93
N SER A 337 -3.57 -8.20 6.65
CA SER A 337 -4.09 -6.97 7.25
C SER A 337 -4.83 -6.09 6.23
N ALA A 338 -4.23 -5.90 5.04
CA ALA A 338 -4.89 -5.13 3.98
C ALA A 338 -6.17 -5.81 3.46
N ALA A 339 -6.20 -7.14 3.38
CA ALA A 339 -7.39 -7.89 2.95
C ALA A 339 -8.50 -7.87 4.02
N ASP A 340 -8.14 -8.10 5.30
CA ASP A 340 -9.03 -8.03 6.46
C ASP A 340 -9.67 -6.63 6.58
N TRP A 341 -8.92 -5.57 6.28
CA TRP A 341 -9.45 -4.20 6.26
C TRP A 341 -10.66 -4.07 5.32
N PHE A 342 -10.60 -4.66 4.12
CA PHE A 342 -11.72 -4.65 3.18
C PHE A 342 -12.92 -5.45 3.66
N ILE A 343 -12.73 -6.47 4.48
CA ILE A 343 -13.85 -7.20 5.10
C ILE A 343 -14.55 -6.33 6.14
N HIS A 344 -13.78 -5.66 7.00
CA HIS A 344 -14.34 -4.83 8.07
C HIS A 344 -14.93 -3.50 7.57
N HIS A 345 -14.46 -3.00 6.42
CA HIS A 345 -14.84 -1.68 5.89
C HIS A 345 -15.76 -1.73 4.66
N GLN A 346 -16.28 -2.91 4.29
CA GLN A 346 -17.28 -3.00 3.25
C GLN A 346 -18.62 -2.48 3.78
N ASP A 347 -19.20 -1.50 3.08
CA ASP A 347 -20.48 -0.94 3.49
C ASP A 347 -21.68 -1.79 3.06
N LYS A 348 -22.88 -1.32 3.40
CA LYS A 348 -24.16 -1.97 3.07
C LYS A 348 -24.42 -2.12 1.56
N ASN A 349 -23.76 -1.33 0.72
CA ASN A 349 -23.86 -1.40 -0.74
C ASN A 349 -22.82 -2.39 -1.33
N GLY A 350 -22.07 -3.08 -0.47
CA GLY A 350 -20.98 -3.97 -0.90
C GLY A 350 -19.73 -3.22 -1.34
N ALA A 351 -19.61 -1.93 -1.09
CA ALA A 351 -18.54 -1.10 -1.64
C ALA A 351 -17.64 -0.49 -0.57
N TRP A 352 -16.54 0.14 -1.00
CA TRP A 352 -15.57 0.77 -0.11
C TRP A 352 -15.52 2.28 -0.38
N PRO A 353 -16.24 3.09 0.42
CA PRO A 353 -16.37 4.52 0.16
C PRO A 353 -15.07 5.28 0.43
N VAL A 354 -14.87 6.36 -0.32
CA VAL A 354 -13.79 7.31 -0.09
C VAL A 354 -14.31 8.50 0.70
N ASN A 355 -13.93 8.58 1.97
CA ASN A 355 -14.47 9.55 2.94
C ASN A 355 -13.77 10.91 2.91
N VAL A 356 -13.41 11.40 1.72
CA VAL A 356 -12.86 12.75 1.51
C VAL A 356 -13.42 13.40 0.25
N ARG A 357 -13.48 14.72 0.23
CA ARG A 357 -13.90 15.49 -0.95
C ARG A 357 -12.89 15.36 -2.09
N ARG A 358 -13.38 15.32 -3.33
CA ARG A 358 -12.55 15.37 -4.54
C ARG A 358 -13.17 16.32 -5.56
N SER A 359 -12.45 17.38 -5.91
CA SER A 359 -12.92 18.43 -6.84
C SER A 359 -12.10 18.43 -8.12
N LEU A 360 -12.76 18.55 -9.27
CA LEU A 360 -12.14 18.79 -10.56
C LEU A 360 -12.84 19.98 -11.22
N LYS A 361 -12.08 20.92 -11.80
CA LYS A 361 -12.66 22.11 -12.45
C LYS A 361 -13.61 21.67 -13.58
N GLY A 362 -14.78 22.31 -13.66
CA GLY A 362 -15.80 22.00 -14.66
C GLY A 362 -16.59 20.73 -14.37
N ARG A 363 -16.51 20.18 -13.14
CA ARG A 363 -17.23 18.99 -12.70
C ARG A 363 -17.87 19.22 -11.33
N ARG A 364 -18.97 18.52 -11.06
CA ARG A 364 -19.54 18.45 -9.71
C ARG A 364 -18.51 17.85 -8.75
N THR A 365 -18.32 18.51 -7.61
CA THR A 365 -17.41 17.99 -6.57
C THR A 365 -17.97 16.70 -6.00
N LEU A 366 -17.12 15.68 -5.88
CA LEU A 366 -17.43 14.43 -5.20
C LEU A 366 -17.39 14.68 -3.69
N GLN A 367 -18.53 14.49 -3.04
CA GLN A 367 -18.66 14.58 -1.58
C GLN A 367 -18.18 13.29 -0.92
N PRO A 368 -17.64 13.34 0.33
CA PRO A 368 -17.25 12.14 1.06
C PRO A 368 -18.30 11.03 0.99
N GLY A 369 -17.86 9.79 0.76
CA GLY A 369 -18.74 8.64 0.53
C GLY A 369 -18.81 8.19 -0.94
N TRP A 370 -18.11 8.87 -1.86
CA TRP A 370 -18.03 8.46 -3.26
C TRP A 370 -17.22 7.17 -3.43
N TYR A 371 -17.52 6.38 -4.47
CA TYR A 371 -16.82 5.14 -4.80
C TYR A 371 -15.95 5.26 -6.03
N SER A 372 -14.97 4.36 -6.16
CA SER A 372 -14.06 4.30 -7.31
C SER A 372 -14.08 2.92 -7.96
N ALA A 373 -14.34 2.82 -9.26
CA ALA A 373 -14.25 1.55 -9.98
C ALA A 373 -12.85 0.91 -9.88
N MET A 374 -11.80 1.74 -9.88
CA MET A 374 -10.43 1.27 -9.66
C MET A 374 -10.24 0.73 -8.24
N GLY A 375 -10.81 1.41 -7.24
CA GLY A 375 -10.80 0.94 -5.85
C GLY A 375 -11.48 -0.40 -5.69
N GLN A 376 -12.68 -0.55 -6.28
CA GLN A 376 -13.41 -1.83 -6.28
C GLN A 376 -12.61 -2.93 -6.98
N GLY A 377 -12.08 -2.69 -8.18
CA GLY A 377 -11.33 -3.71 -8.92
C GLY A 377 -10.04 -4.16 -8.24
N GLN A 378 -9.28 -3.22 -7.65
CA GLN A 378 -8.06 -3.56 -6.92
C GLN A 378 -8.36 -4.27 -5.60
N ALA A 379 -9.43 -3.89 -4.91
CA ALA A 379 -9.91 -4.62 -3.73
C ALA A 379 -10.29 -6.06 -4.10
N ILE A 380 -11.09 -6.27 -5.15
CA ILE A 380 -11.43 -7.61 -5.65
C ILE A 380 -10.16 -8.42 -5.97
N SER A 381 -9.20 -7.84 -6.67
CA SER A 381 -7.93 -8.49 -7.02
C SER A 381 -7.14 -8.92 -5.77
N LEU A 382 -7.17 -8.12 -4.70
CA LEU A 382 -6.54 -8.44 -3.42
C LEU A 382 -7.27 -9.58 -2.70
N LEU A 383 -8.60 -9.46 -2.60
CA LEU A 383 -9.44 -10.40 -1.88
C LEU A 383 -9.42 -11.80 -2.50
N VAL A 384 -9.39 -11.94 -3.82
CA VAL A 384 -9.28 -13.28 -4.45
C VAL A 384 -7.93 -13.94 -4.15
N ARG A 385 -6.86 -13.15 -4.02
CA ARG A 385 -5.54 -13.65 -3.60
C ARG A 385 -5.56 -14.05 -2.13
N ALA A 386 -6.24 -13.29 -1.28
CA ALA A 386 -6.44 -13.63 0.13
C ALA A 386 -7.24 -14.93 0.29
N TYR A 387 -8.31 -15.12 -0.50
CA TYR A 387 -9.02 -16.40 -0.58
C TYR A 387 -8.09 -17.54 -1.01
N ASN A 388 -7.34 -17.36 -2.10
CA ASN A 388 -6.44 -18.40 -2.60
C ASN A 388 -5.33 -18.75 -1.60
N TYR A 389 -4.92 -17.80 -0.76
CA TYR A 389 -3.89 -17.99 0.27
C TYR A 389 -4.44 -18.65 1.54
N THR A 390 -5.67 -18.32 1.95
CA THR A 390 -6.22 -18.71 3.27
C THR A 390 -7.32 -19.78 3.21
N GLY A 391 -7.96 -19.96 2.06
CA GLY A 391 -9.21 -20.71 1.93
C GLY A 391 -10.45 -20.01 2.51
N ASN A 392 -10.33 -18.79 3.07
CA ASN A 392 -11.44 -18.12 3.74
C ASN A 392 -12.45 -17.55 2.74
N LEU A 393 -13.63 -18.17 2.70
CA LEU A 393 -14.72 -17.85 1.78
C LEU A 393 -15.30 -16.42 1.96
N LEU A 394 -15.09 -15.79 3.12
CA LEU A 394 -15.53 -14.41 3.37
C LEU A 394 -14.99 -13.44 2.32
N TYR A 395 -13.77 -13.66 1.83
CA TYR A 395 -13.15 -12.84 0.80
C TYR A 395 -13.90 -12.92 -0.55
N LEU A 396 -14.29 -14.12 -1.00
CA LEU A 396 -15.07 -14.25 -2.24
C LEU A 396 -16.49 -13.72 -2.11
N ARG A 397 -17.12 -13.88 -0.93
CA ARG A 397 -18.43 -13.30 -0.66
C ARG A 397 -18.38 -11.77 -0.69
N ALA A 398 -17.34 -11.16 -0.14
CA ALA A 398 -17.11 -9.72 -0.22
C ALA A 398 -16.89 -9.26 -1.67
N CYS A 399 -16.12 -10.00 -2.49
CA CYS A 399 -16.01 -9.71 -3.92
C CYS A 399 -17.38 -9.73 -4.60
N SER A 400 -18.19 -10.78 -4.40
CA SER A 400 -19.51 -10.91 -5.02
C SER A 400 -20.44 -9.73 -4.69
N ARG A 401 -20.50 -9.33 -3.41
CA ARG A 401 -21.30 -8.17 -2.98
C ARG A 401 -20.87 -6.86 -3.65
N SER A 402 -19.58 -6.71 -3.93
CA SER A 402 -19.05 -5.47 -4.52
C SER A 402 -19.43 -5.24 -5.99
N LEU A 403 -19.94 -6.27 -6.66
CA LEU A 403 -20.26 -6.23 -8.09
C LEU A 403 -21.50 -5.40 -8.41
N ASP A 404 -22.45 -5.28 -7.48
CA ASP A 404 -23.71 -4.56 -7.73
C ASP A 404 -23.46 -3.06 -8.00
N LEU A 405 -22.41 -2.49 -7.38
CA LEU A 405 -21.99 -1.10 -7.59
C LEU A 405 -21.63 -0.79 -9.06
N PHE A 406 -21.10 -1.78 -9.79
CA PHE A 406 -20.74 -1.64 -11.21
C PHE A 406 -21.95 -1.52 -12.14
N ASN A 407 -23.14 -1.91 -11.67
CA ASN A 407 -24.38 -1.70 -12.42
C ASN A 407 -25.05 -0.36 -12.10
N LEU A 408 -24.68 0.27 -11.00
CA LEU A 408 -25.28 1.51 -10.55
C LEU A 408 -24.67 2.71 -11.30
N SER A 409 -25.51 3.60 -11.83
CA SER A 409 -25.06 4.80 -12.53
C SER A 409 -24.38 5.78 -11.57
N ILE A 410 -23.39 6.54 -12.05
CA ILE A 410 -22.78 7.65 -11.30
C ILE A 410 -23.81 8.66 -10.78
N ARG A 411 -24.95 8.83 -11.48
CA ARG A 411 -26.04 9.74 -11.05
C ARG A 411 -26.78 9.25 -9.80
N TYR A 412 -26.73 7.94 -9.54
CA TYR A 412 -27.36 7.30 -8.39
C TYR A 412 -26.34 6.82 -7.35
N GLY A 413 -25.11 7.38 -7.38
CA GLY A 413 -24.05 7.03 -6.42
C GLY A 413 -23.27 5.76 -6.77
N GLY A 414 -23.41 5.24 -7.98
CA GLY A 414 -22.61 4.12 -8.48
C GLY A 414 -21.33 4.55 -9.20
N VAL A 415 -20.75 3.63 -9.98
CA VAL A 415 -19.52 3.89 -10.75
C VAL A 415 -19.69 3.75 -12.27
N ARG A 416 -20.91 3.46 -12.75
CA ARG A 416 -21.16 3.26 -14.19
C ARG A 416 -21.56 4.56 -14.90
N SER A 417 -20.86 4.86 -15.99
CA SER A 417 -21.23 5.89 -16.95
C SER A 417 -21.38 5.27 -18.34
N TYR A 418 -21.80 6.10 -19.31
CA TYR A 418 -21.97 5.72 -20.70
C TYR A 418 -21.29 6.77 -21.57
N PHE A 419 -20.36 6.34 -22.42
CA PHE A 419 -19.69 7.25 -23.33
C PHE A 419 -20.70 7.79 -24.36
N LEU A 420 -20.83 9.12 -24.43
CA LEU A 420 -21.81 9.82 -25.28
C LEU A 420 -23.26 9.30 -25.09
N ASN A 421 -23.62 8.87 -23.87
CA ASN A 421 -24.93 8.30 -23.54
C ASN A 421 -25.31 7.03 -24.34
N GLN A 422 -24.34 6.36 -24.97
CA GLN A 422 -24.60 5.11 -25.69
C GLN A 422 -24.58 3.93 -24.72
N SER A 423 -25.68 3.20 -24.64
CA SER A 423 -25.87 2.07 -23.71
C SER A 423 -24.86 0.93 -23.91
N GLU A 424 -24.35 0.75 -25.13
CA GLU A 424 -23.33 -0.24 -25.48
C GLU A 424 -21.90 0.18 -25.10
N LEU A 425 -21.66 1.46 -24.80
CA LEU A 425 -20.34 2.00 -24.48
C LEU A 425 -20.27 2.33 -22.99
N ILE A 426 -20.32 1.28 -22.18
CA ILE A 426 -20.26 1.40 -20.72
C ILE A 426 -18.85 1.81 -20.29
N TRP A 427 -18.77 2.52 -19.18
CA TRP A 427 -17.50 2.81 -18.53
C TRP A 427 -17.64 2.72 -17.01
N PHE A 428 -16.60 2.19 -16.36
CA PHE A 428 -16.52 2.16 -14.90
C PHE A 428 -15.53 3.24 -14.45
N GLU A 429 -16.06 4.28 -13.81
CA GLU A 429 -15.32 5.51 -13.51
C GLU A 429 -14.37 5.35 -12.31
N GLU A 430 -13.10 5.73 -12.50
CA GLU A 430 -12.14 5.88 -11.38
C GLU A 430 -12.62 6.96 -10.41
N TYR A 431 -13.05 8.09 -10.96
CA TYR A 431 -13.73 9.16 -10.23
C TYR A 431 -15.09 9.38 -10.91
N PRO A 432 -16.22 9.10 -10.24
CA PRO A 432 -17.56 9.22 -10.81
C PRO A 432 -18.00 10.69 -10.91
N PHE A 433 -17.19 11.52 -11.56
CA PHE A 433 -17.52 12.92 -11.83
C PHE A 433 -18.70 13.01 -12.77
N ASP A 434 -19.50 14.06 -12.58
CA ASP A 434 -20.57 14.43 -13.48
C ASP A 434 -20.27 15.83 -14.06
N PRO A 435 -20.14 15.96 -15.40
CA PRO A 435 -20.10 14.86 -16.40
C PRO A 435 -18.86 13.96 -16.31
N PRO A 436 -18.92 12.72 -16.83
CA PRO A 436 -17.80 11.77 -16.75
C PRO A 436 -16.54 12.24 -17.49
N ILE A 437 -15.39 11.70 -17.09
CA ILE A 437 -14.09 11.99 -17.71
C ILE A 437 -13.41 10.77 -18.29
N HIS A 438 -13.82 9.55 -17.94
CA HIS A 438 -13.36 8.30 -18.52
C HIS A 438 -11.83 8.09 -18.41
N ILE A 439 -11.33 7.93 -17.18
CA ILE A 439 -9.89 7.68 -16.93
C ILE A 439 -9.51 6.25 -17.34
N LEU A 440 -8.51 6.12 -18.22
CA LEU A 440 -8.13 4.86 -18.85
C LEU A 440 -7.60 3.83 -17.84
N ASN A 441 -6.59 4.19 -17.05
CA ASN A 441 -5.94 3.23 -16.16
C ASN A 441 -6.90 2.65 -15.12
N GLY A 442 -7.79 3.48 -14.56
CA GLY A 442 -8.70 3.06 -13.52
C GLY A 442 -9.79 2.13 -14.04
N PHE A 443 -10.27 2.38 -15.27
CA PHE A 443 -11.18 1.48 -15.94
C PHE A 443 -10.54 0.11 -16.18
N ILE A 444 -9.31 0.06 -16.73
CA ILE A 444 -8.62 -1.23 -16.96
C ILE A 444 -8.36 -1.98 -15.64
N TYR A 445 -7.98 -1.28 -14.56
CA TYR A 445 -7.84 -1.91 -13.25
C TYR A 445 -9.14 -2.53 -12.74
N SER A 446 -10.27 -1.89 -13.02
CA SER A 446 -11.58 -2.41 -12.68
C SER A 446 -11.87 -3.73 -13.42
N LEU A 447 -11.53 -3.81 -14.71
CA LEU A 447 -11.67 -5.03 -15.53
C LEU A 447 -10.75 -6.15 -15.06
N ILE A 448 -9.51 -5.83 -14.67
CA ILE A 448 -8.59 -6.82 -14.08
C ILE A 448 -9.18 -7.45 -12.83
N GLY A 449 -9.82 -6.66 -11.95
CA GLY A 449 -10.51 -7.18 -10.77
C GLY A 449 -11.66 -8.13 -11.10
N LEU A 450 -12.51 -7.74 -12.06
CA LEU A 450 -13.61 -8.59 -12.52
C LEU A 450 -13.09 -9.92 -13.09
N TYR A 451 -12.04 -9.89 -13.91
CA TYR A 451 -11.38 -11.08 -14.44
C TYR A 451 -10.78 -11.94 -13.33
N ASP A 452 -10.06 -11.33 -12.39
CA ASP A 452 -9.43 -12.05 -11.29
C ASP A 452 -10.48 -12.82 -10.45
N PHE A 453 -11.63 -12.22 -10.21
CA PHE A 453 -12.75 -12.88 -9.55
C PHE A 453 -13.34 -14.03 -10.36
N THR A 454 -13.65 -13.83 -11.66
CA THR A 454 -14.22 -14.91 -12.48
C THR A 454 -13.27 -16.11 -12.53
N GLN A 455 -11.97 -15.89 -12.74
CA GLN A 455 -10.99 -16.97 -12.85
C GLN A 455 -10.73 -17.74 -11.54
N VAL A 456 -10.83 -17.08 -10.38
CA VAL A 456 -10.56 -17.72 -9.08
C VAL A 456 -11.81 -18.38 -8.50
N ALA A 457 -12.98 -17.77 -8.69
CA ALA A 457 -14.23 -18.20 -8.08
C ALA A 457 -15.06 -19.16 -8.94
N THR A 458 -14.70 -19.37 -10.22
CA THR A 458 -15.37 -20.37 -11.08
C THR A 458 -15.31 -21.77 -10.45
N GLY A 459 -16.45 -22.45 -10.40
CA GLY A 459 -16.59 -23.78 -9.81
C GLY A 459 -16.77 -23.79 -8.29
N ASN A 460 -16.81 -22.63 -7.63
CA ASN A 460 -17.16 -22.55 -6.20
C ASN A 460 -18.65 -22.88 -5.98
N SER A 461 -18.95 -23.68 -4.96
CA SER A 461 -20.30 -24.18 -4.64
C SER A 461 -21.16 -23.20 -3.82
N ASP A 462 -20.60 -22.12 -3.29
CA ASP A 462 -21.36 -21.10 -2.57
C ASP A 462 -22.28 -20.32 -3.53
N PRO A 463 -23.61 -20.35 -3.35
CA PRO A 463 -24.55 -19.73 -4.29
C PRO A 463 -24.32 -18.22 -4.50
N SER A 464 -23.90 -17.51 -3.45
CA SER A 464 -23.63 -16.07 -3.54
C SER A 464 -22.39 -15.81 -4.39
N VAL A 465 -21.40 -16.69 -4.34
CA VAL A 465 -20.18 -16.61 -5.14
C VAL A 465 -20.47 -17.00 -6.59
N SER A 466 -21.19 -18.10 -6.83
CA SER A 466 -21.53 -18.54 -8.19
C SER A 466 -22.36 -17.50 -8.95
N SER A 467 -23.34 -16.87 -8.30
CA SER A 467 -24.11 -15.76 -8.86
C SER A 467 -23.22 -14.55 -9.16
N GLY A 468 -22.29 -14.24 -8.25
CA GLY A 468 -21.28 -13.21 -8.46
C GLY A 468 -20.43 -13.46 -9.70
N VAL A 469 -19.99 -14.71 -9.95
CA VAL A 469 -19.15 -15.05 -11.11
C VAL A 469 -19.88 -14.71 -12.42
N LEU A 470 -21.17 -15.05 -12.53
CA LEU A 470 -21.98 -14.72 -13.71
C LEU A 470 -22.09 -13.20 -13.91
N LYS A 471 -22.36 -12.46 -12.82
CA LYS A 471 -22.41 -10.98 -12.85
C LYS A 471 -21.07 -10.37 -13.29
N ALA A 472 -19.96 -10.83 -12.69
CA ALA A 472 -18.63 -10.32 -13.01
C ALA A 472 -18.23 -10.61 -14.46
N GLN A 473 -18.58 -11.79 -14.97
CA GLN A 473 -18.32 -12.16 -16.36
C GLN A 473 -19.07 -11.24 -17.33
N ALA A 474 -20.37 -10.99 -17.09
CA ALA A 474 -21.15 -10.07 -17.92
C ALA A 474 -20.61 -8.63 -17.90
N LEU A 475 -20.22 -8.13 -16.71
CA LEU A 475 -19.59 -6.81 -16.56
C LEU A 475 -18.24 -6.72 -17.28
N LEU A 476 -17.43 -7.77 -17.18
CA LEU A 476 -16.13 -7.86 -17.84
C LEU A 476 -16.27 -7.83 -19.37
N ASP A 477 -17.17 -8.65 -19.92
CA ASP A 477 -17.40 -8.74 -21.37
C ASP A 477 -17.90 -7.41 -21.95
N ALA A 478 -18.84 -6.75 -21.26
CA ALA A 478 -19.33 -5.44 -21.66
C ALA A 478 -18.24 -4.35 -21.55
N GLY A 479 -17.44 -4.39 -20.48
CA GLY A 479 -16.35 -3.44 -20.25
C GLY A 479 -15.22 -3.56 -21.27
N LEU A 480 -14.78 -4.79 -21.58
CA LEU A 480 -13.78 -5.06 -22.61
C LEU A 480 -14.27 -4.66 -24.01
N THR A 481 -15.57 -4.82 -24.28
CA THR A 481 -16.20 -4.36 -25.52
C THR A 481 -16.17 -2.86 -25.66
N SER A 482 -16.54 -2.14 -24.61
CA SER A 482 -16.47 -0.68 -24.60
C SER A 482 -15.02 -0.20 -24.73
N LEU A 483 -14.08 -0.81 -24.00
CA LEU A 483 -12.65 -0.49 -24.10
C LEU A 483 -12.13 -0.67 -25.52
N SER A 484 -12.53 -1.73 -26.23
CA SER A 484 -12.03 -2.00 -27.58
C SER A 484 -12.46 -0.96 -28.60
N LYS A 485 -13.69 -0.45 -28.46
CA LYS A 485 -14.22 0.60 -29.32
C LYS A 485 -13.60 1.97 -28.97
N LEU A 486 -13.31 2.23 -27.69
CA LEU A 486 -12.89 3.54 -27.20
C LEU A 486 -11.36 3.72 -27.09
N LEU A 487 -10.57 2.65 -27.03
CA LEU A 487 -9.10 2.73 -26.88
C LEU A 487 -8.41 3.64 -27.91
N PRO A 488 -8.81 3.68 -29.19
CA PRO A 488 -8.21 4.59 -30.17
C PRO A 488 -8.30 6.08 -29.77
N LEU A 489 -9.33 6.48 -29.03
CA LEU A 489 -9.50 7.87 -28.56
C LEU A 489 -8.45 8.30 -27.53
N PHE A 490 -7.75 7.34 -26.93
CA PHE A 490 -6.66 7.61 -25.98
C PHE A 490 -5.29 7.70 -26.66
N ASP A 491 -5.18 7.44 -27.96
CA ASP A 491 -3.93 7.50 -28.69
C ASP A 491 -3.72 8.90 -29.30
N SER A 492 -2.63 9.58 -28.93
CA SER A 492 -2.31 10.90 -29.48
C SER A 492 -1.36 10.86 -30.67
N GLY A 493 -0.99 9.68 -31.17
CA GLY A 493 0.04 9.49 -32.19
C GLY A 493 1.48 9.63 -31.70
N SER A 494 1.69 10.01 -30.43
CA SER A 494 3.01 10.28 -29.83
C SER A 494 3.02 10.02 -28.31
N GLY A 495 1.98 9.39 -27.79
CA GLY A 495 1.74 9.16 -26.38
C GLY A 495 0.31 8.67 -26.17
N SER A 496 -0.17 8.67 -24.92
CA SER A 496 -1.57 8.45 -24.64
C SER A 496 -2.18 9.55 -23.78
N PHE A 497 -3.49 9.73 -23.89
CA PHE A 497 -4.27 10.56 -22.98
C PHE A 497 -4.55 9.80 -21.69
N TYR A 498 -4.62 10.53 -20.58
CA TYR A 498 -4.97 9.98 -19.28
C TYR A 498 -6.49 9.74 -19.17
N ASP A 499 -7.26 10.65 -19.75
CA ASP A 499 -8.72 10.65 -19.74
C ASP A 499 -9.29 11.34 -21.00
N LEU A 500 -10.60 11.23 -21.19
CA LEU A 500 -11.33 11.82 -22.33
C LEU A 500 -12.05 13.12 -21.96
N ARG A 501 -11.60 13.86 -20.93
CA ARG A 501 -12.28 15.12 -20.53
C ARG A 501 -12.34 16.16 -21.65
N HIS A 502 -11.43 16.08 -22.62
CA HIS A 502 -11.34 16.98 -23.77
C HIS A 502 -12.45 16.78 -24.79
N LEU A 503 -13.18 15.66 -24.75
CA LEU A 503 -14.34 15.39 -25.59
C LEU A 503 -15.66 15.88 -24.97
N SER A 504 -15.62 16.39 -23.74
CA SER A 504 -16.79 16.92 -23.05
C SER A 504 -17.00 18.39 -23.41
N ALA A 505 -18.20 18.73 -23.90
CA ALA A 505 -18.56 20.10 -24.27
C ALA A 505 -18.30 21.12 -23.15
N ASP A 506 -18.54 20.73 -21.90
CA ASP A 506 -18.34 21.57 -20.70
C ASP A 506 -16.86 21.90 -20.40
N PHE A 507 -15.91 21.26 -21.09
CA PHE A 507 -14.47 21.51 -20.95
C PHE A 507 -13.94 22.49 -22.00
N ILE A 508 -14.75 22.89 -22.99
CA ILE A 508 -14.39 23.90 -23.99
C ILE A 508 -14.46 25.29 -23.32
N GLN A 509 -13.38 25.68 -22.64
CA GLN A 509 -13.21 27.05 -22.14
C GLN A 509 -12.25 27.83 -23.05
N PRO A 510 -12.41 29.16 -23.20
CA PRO A 510 -11.46 30.00 -23.93
C PRO A 510 -10.05 29.80 -23.37
N MET A 511 -9.07 29.59 -24.26
CA MET A 511 -7.67 29.52 -23.84
C MET A 511 -7.28 30.85 -23.20
N LYS A 512 -6.92 30.82 -21.92
CA LYS A 512 -6.24 31.94 -21.27
C LYS A 512 -4.75 31.65 -21.32
N GLU A 513 -4.02 32.44 -22.09
CA GLU A 513 -2.57 32.55 -21.96
C GLU A 513 -2.26 33.32 -20.68
N THR A 514 -1.59 32.68 -19.73
CA THR A 514 -1.06 33.36 -18.55
C THR A 514 0.45 33.35 -18.64
N GLU A 515 1.04 34.54 -18.86
CA GLU A 515 2.48 34.74 -18.70
C GLU A 515 2.85 34.58 -17.21
N HIS A 516 3.71 33.61 -16.91
CA HIS A 516 4.28 33.49 -15.57
C HIS A 516 5.32 34.60 -15.35
N LYS A 517 4.98 35.61 -14.53
CA LYS A 517 5.88 36.73 -14.15
C LYS A 517 7.20 36.33 -13.46
N GLN A 518 7.44 35.05 -13.18
CA GLN A 518 8.66 34.56 -12.50
C GLN A 518 9.47 33.52 -13.27
N ALA A 519 9.03 33.09 -14.46
CA ALA A 519 9.77 32.17 -15.29
C ALA A 519 9.67 32.63 -16.75
N LYS A 520 10.60 33.49 -17.18
CA LYS A 520 10.79 33.84 -18.59
C LYS A 520 10.91 32.52 -19.37
N ASN A 521 9.90 32.19 -20.19
CA ASN A 521 9.81 31.04 -21.11
C ASN A 521 9.07 29.76 -20.66
N THR A 522 8.09 29.82 -19.74
CA THR A 522 7.16 28.67 -19.54
C THR A 522 5.70 29.07 -19.78
N TYR A 523 5.12 28.56 -20.88
CA TYR A 523 3.69 28.63 -21.16
C TYR A 523 2.97 27.46 -20.50
N GLN A 524 1.95 27.73 -19.69
CA GLN A 524 1.08 26.70 -19.14
C GLN A 524 -0.31 26.86 -19.76
N LEU A 525 -0.71 25.86 -20.57
CA LEU A 525 -2.06 25.82 -21.13
C LEU A 525 -3.06 25.52 -20.01
N SER A 526 -4.11 26.35 -19.93
CA SER A 526 -5.17 26.24 -18.92
C SER A 526 -6.28 25.24 -19.30
N SER A 527 -6.24 24.71 -20.53
CA SER A 527 -7.22 23.79 -21.13
C SER A 527 -6.57 22.94 -22.23
N GLY A 528 -7.25 21.87 -22.68
CA GLY A 528 -6.77 20.92 -23.70
C GLY A 528 -6.74 19.46 -23.25
N PRO A 529 -6.36 18.51 -24.14
CA PRO A 529 -6.26 17.09 -23.81
C PRO A 529 -5.35 16.82 -22.61
N ASN A 530 -5.87 16.09 -21.62
CA ASN A 530 -5.09 15.69 -20.47
C ASN A 530 -4.15 14.54 -20.85
N ARG A 531 -2.94 14.88 -21.32
CA ARG A 531 -1.92 13.89 -21.69
C ARG A 531 -1.44 13.10 -20.46
N ALA A 532 -1.32 11.79 -20.61
CA ALA A 532 -0.71 10.95 -19.59
C ALA A 532 0.79 11.29 -19.52
N ARG A 533 1.28 11.69 -18.34
CA ARG A 533 2.74 11.72 -18.08
C ARG A 533 3.34 10.35 -18.35
N TRP A 534 4.64 10.29 -18.65
CA TRP A 534 5.31 9.06 -19.08
C TRP A 534 5.14 7.85 -18.15
N SER A 535 5.00 8.07 -16.84
CA SER A 535 4.70 6.98 -15.89
C SER A 535 3.30 6.38 -16.05
N TYR A 536 2.29 7.19 -16.37
CA TYR A 536 0.96 6.68 -16.72
C TYR A 536 0.94 6.06 -18.11
N HIS A 537 1.65 6.63 -19.09
CA HIS A 537 1.79 6.02 -20.40
C HIS A 537 2.43 4.62 -20.32
N SER A 538 3.52 4.49 -19.54
CA SER A 538 4.16 3.21 -19.22
C SER A 538 3.21 2.24 -18.52
N LEU A 539 2.40 2.72 -17.57
CA LEU A 539 1.36 1.92 -16.94
C LEU A 539 0.32 1.43 -17.97
N HIS A 540 -0.17 2.30 -18.85
CA HIS A 540 -1.15 1.88 -19.84
C HIS A 540 -0.60 0.80 -20.77
N ILE A 541 0.68 0.89 -21.17
CA ILE A 541 1.37 -0.17 -21.94
C ILE A 541 1.35 -1.49 -21.17
N GLN A 542 1.65 -1.48 -19.87
CA GLN A 542 1.63 -2.69 -19.04
C GLN A 542 0.22 -3.28 -18.94
N GLN A 543 -0.79 -2.42 -18.77
CA GLN A 543 -2.19 -2.84 -18.73
C GLN A 543 -2.67 -3.43 -20.05
N LEU A 544 -2.31 -2.83 -21.19
CA LEU A 544 -2.62 -3.37 -22.52
C LEU A 544 -1.99 -4.74 -22.75
N ARG A 545 -0.77 -4.96 -22.24
CA ARG A 545 -0.12 -6.27 -22.34
C ARG A 545 -0.83 -7.35 -21.51
N ILE A 546 -1.40 -6.97 -20.37
CA ILE A 546 -2.25 -7.86 -19.58
C ILE A 546 -3.57 -8.15 -20.32
N LEU A 547 -4.16 -7.15 -20.98
CA LEU A 547 -5.40 -7.34 -21.75
C LEU A 547 -5.27 -8.39 -22.87
N ILE A 548 -4.06 -8.63 -23.39
CA ILE A 548 -3.79 -9.74 -24.33
C ILE A 548 -4.18 -11.10 -23.73
N ASP A 549 -3.96 -11.29 -22.43
CA ASP A 549 -4.29 -12.54 -21.72
C ASP A 549 -5.75 -12.57 -21.27
N LEU A 550 -6.28 -11.43 -20.80
CA LEU A 550 -7.66 -11.31 -20.31
C LEU A 550 -8.70 -11.43 -21.42
N ASP A 551 -8.35 -11.01 -22.63
CA ASP A 551 -9.27 -10.91 -23.76
C ASP A 551 -8.62 -11.41 -25.06
N PRO A 552 -8.43 -12.74 -25.18
CA PRO A 552 -7.78 -13.33 -26.35
C PRO A 552 -8.48 -12.98 -27.68
N LYS A 553 -9.80 -12.75 -27.64
CA LYS A 553 -10.62 -12.38 -28.81
C LYS A 553 -10.13 -11.11 -29.51
N ARG A 554 -9.58 -10.15 -28.76
CA ARG A 554 -9.06 -8.87 -29.29
C ARG A 554 -7.57 -8.68 -29.01
N ALA A 555 -6.85 -9.77 -28.72
CA ALA A 555 -5.41 -9.77 -28.42
C ALA A 555 -4.56 -9.01 -29.45
N VAL A 556 -4.91 -9.08 -30.74
CA VAL A 556 -4.21 -8.35 -31.81
C VAL A 556 -4.30 -6.84 -31.62
N GLN A 557 -5.48 -6.31 -31.31
CA GLN A 557 -5.68 -4.87 -31.07
C GLN A 557 -4.87 -4.38 -29.86
N TRP A 558 -4.93 -5.13 -28.76
CA TRP A 558 -4.20 -4.83 -27.52
C TRP A 558 -2.69 -4.84 -27.75
N ARG A 559 -2.19 -5.88 -28.44
CA ARG A 559 -0.78 -6.03 -28.78
C ARG A 559 -0.30 -4.91 -29.70
N ASN A 560 -1.03 -4.61 -30.77
CA ASN A 560 -0.64 -3.57 -31.73
C ASN A 560 -0.57 -2.19 -31.06
N THR A 561 -1.54 -1.87 -30.20
CA THR A 561 -1.55 -0.61 -29.45
C THR A 561 -0.40 -0.57 -28.43
N ALA A 562 -0.16 -1.66 -27.69
CA ALA A 562 0.95 -1.73 -26.74
C ALA A 562 2.32 -1.59 -27.42
N VAL A 563 2.52 -2.20 -28.61
CA VAL A 563 3.74 -2.08 -29.40
C VAL A 563 3.94 -0.65 -29.86
N ARG A 564 2.91 -0.04 -30.45
CA ARG A 564 2.95 1.35 -30.91
C ARG A 564 3.25 2.32 -29.76
N TRP A 565 2.57 2.18 -28.62
CA TRP A 565 2.82 3.01 -27.43
C TRP A 565 4.21 2.78 -26.83
N THR A 566 4.74 1.55 -26.89
CA THR A 566 6.14 1.28 -26.51
C THR A 566 7.12 2.04 -27.41
N ALA A 567 6.81 2.22 -28.69
CA ALA A 567 7.64 3.02 -29.61
C ALA A 567 7.63 4.52 -29.25
N TYR A 568 6.50 5.05 -28.76
CA TYR A 568 6.41 6.45 -28.33
C TYR A 568 7.36 6.79 -27.17
N LEU A 569 7.62 5.84 -26.27
CA LEU A 569 8.65 6.01 -25.21
C LEU A 569 10.06 6.21 -25.76
N LYS A 570 10.31 5.84 -27.01
CA LYS A 570 11.58 5.99 -27.72
C LYS A 570 11.57 7.16 -28.71
N GLY A 571 10.52 7.98 -28.72
CA GLY A 571 10.41 9.16 -29.58
C GLY A 571 9.84 8.91 -30.98
N PHE A 572 9.40 7.69 -31.29
CA PHE A 572 8.67 7.42 -32.53
C PHE A 572 7.27 8.06 -32.49
N GLN A 573 6.70 8.32 -33.65
CA GLN A 573 5.36 8.87 -33.82
C GLN A 573 4.59 8.05 -34.85
N SER A 574 3.26 8.12 -34.82
CA SER A 574 2.42 7.62 -35.91
C SER A 574 2.71 8.38 -37.20
N LEU A 575 2.50 7.72 -38.34
CA LEU A 575 2.69 8.35 -39.65
C LEU A 575 1.74 9.55 -39.81
N GLN A 576 2.26 10.62 -40.40
CA GLN A 576 1.50 11.75 -40.94
C GLN A 576 1.21 11.50 -42.43
N ASN A 577 0.14 12.11 -42.94
CA ASN A 577 -0.28 12.00 -44.34
C ASN A 577 0.53 12.88 -45.30
#